data_AF-A0A960VKL3-F1
#
_entry.id   AF-A0A960VKL3-F1
#
_cell.length_a   1.000
_cell.length_b   1.000
_cell.length_c   1.000
_cell.angle_alpha   90.00
_cell.angle_beta   90.00
_cell.angle_gamma   90.00
#
_symmetry.space_group_name_H-M   'P 1'
#
loop_
_entity.id
_entity.type
_entity.pdbx_description
1 polymer ?
#
loop_
_entity_poly.entity_id
_entity_poly.type
_entity_poly.pdbx_seq_one_letter_code
_entity_poly.pdbx_strand_id
1 'polypeptide(L)'
;MTRDTTPAVRDLYREMLMDRPPAERLAAGCRMFATARALAVAGLTSDGDGDGHSLRARLFLRIYGRDFDPEERSRIVARLDHSDGVEEAG
;
A
#
# COMPACT_ATOMS: atom_id res chain seq x y z
N MET A 1 19.43 10.57 -1.01
CA MET A 1 18.77 9.58 -1.89
C MET A 1 19.38 9.72 -3.27
N THR A 2 20.25 8.79 -3.65
CA THR A 2 20.88 8.76 -4.97
C THR A 2 19.80 8.50 -6.00
N ARG A 3 19.74 9.33 -7.06
CA ARG A 3 18.82 9.09 -8.19
C ARG A 3 19.59 8.28 -9.22
N ASP A 4 19.36 6.97 -9.26
CA ASP A 4 19.97 6.05 -10.23
C ASP A 4 19.44 6.27 -11.67
N THR A 5 18.45 7.14 -11.83
CA THR A 5 17.88 7.55 -13.12
C THR A 5 18.29 8.99 -13.44
N THR A 6 18.95 9.18 -14.59
CA THR A 6 19.33 10.51 -15.06
C THR A 6 18.09 11.34 -15.43
N PRO A 7 18.18 12.69 -15.42
CA PRO A 7 17.08 13.56 -15.84
C PRO A 7 16.53 13.21 -17.23
N ALA A 8 17.40 13.02 -18.21
CA ALA A 8 17.02 12.70 -19.58
C ALA A 8 16.18 11.40 -19.67
N VAL A 9 16.57 10.35 -18.93
CA VAL A 9 15.84 9.07 -18.94
C VAL A 9 14.47 9.21 -18.29
N ARG A 10 14.37 9.97 -17.18
CA ARG A 10 13.08 10.23 -16.52
C ARG A 10 12.14 11.02 -17.42
N ASP A 11 12.67 12.03 -18.12
CA ASP A 11 11.87 12.89 -18.97
C ASP A 11 11.38 12.13 -20.22
N LEU A 12 12.23 11.29 -20.83
CA LEU A 12 11.84 10.34 -21.88
C LEU A 12 10.76 9.37 -21.41
N TYR A 13 10.94 8.74 -20.24
CA TYR A 13 9.94 7.84 -19.67
C TYR A 13 8.60 8.55 -19.45
N ARG A 14 8.63 9.80 -18.96
CA ARG A 14 7.43 10.60 -18.76
C ARG A 14 6.73 10.87 -20.08
N GLU A 15 7.45 11.26 -21.12
CA GLU A 15 6.89 11.48 -22.46
C GLU A 15 6.20 10.21 -22.98
N MET A 16 6.88 9.07 -22.94
CA MET A 16 6.33 7.77 -23.35
C MET A 16 5.10 7.37 -22.52
N LEU A 17 5.08 7.68 -21.23
CA LEU A 17 3.94 7.42 -20.37
C LEU A 17 2.75 8.32 -20.75
N MET A 18 3.01 9.59 -21.08
CA MET A 18 1.97 10.56 -21.42
C MET A 18 1.36 10.35 -22.82
N ASP A 19 2.10 9.73 -23.73
CA ASP A 19 1.63 9.34 -25.07
C ASP A 19 0.56 8.22 -25.03
N ARG A 20 0.49 7.46 -23.92
CA ARG A 20 -0.51 6.39 -23.75
C ARG A 20 -1.92 6.94 -23.43
N PRO A 21 -2.99 6.23 -23.83
CA PRO A 21 -4.35 6.57 -23.45
C PRO A 21 -4.52 6.71 -21.93
N PRO A 22 -5.30 7.69 -21.43
CA PRO A 22 -5.53 7.89 -19.99
C PRO A 22 -5.97 6.62 -19.24
N ALA A 23 -6.87 5.84 -19.83
CA ALA A 23 -7.37 4.60 -19.23
C ALA A 23 -6.27 3.53 -19.09
N GLU A 24 -5.35 3.42 -20.05
CA GLU A 24 -4.24 2.46 -19.97
C GLU A 24 -3.25 2.81 -18.88
N ARG A 25 -2.96 4.11 -18.70
CA ARG A 25 -2.10 4.60 -17.62
C ARG A 25 -2.70 4.29 -16.25
N LEU A 26 -4.01 4.51 -16.10
CA LEU A 26 -4.73 4.14 -14.88
C LEU A 26 -4.66 2.64 -14.63
N ALA A 27 -4.96 1.83 -15.64
CA ALA A 27 -4.91 0.37 -15.52
C ALA A 27 -3.51 -0.14 -15.15
N ALA A 28 -2.45 0.47 -15.68
CA ALA A 28 -1.07 0.14 -15.31
C ALA A 28 -0.80 0.45 -13.82
N GLY A 29 -1.23 1.63 -13.33
CA GLY A 29 -1.13 1.99 -11.92
C GLY A 29 -1.92 1.04 -11.01
N CYS A 30 -3.16 0.69 -11.39
CA CYS A 30 -3.99 -0.24 -10.65
C CYS A 30 -3.38 -1.64 -10.56
N ARG A 31 -2.81 -2.15 -11.66
CA ARG A 31 -2.13 -3.47 -11.67
C ARG A 31 -0.92 -3.46 -10.74
N MET A 32 -0.10 -2.42 -10.79
CA MET A 32 1.07 -2.28 -9.91
C MET A 32 0.64 -2.23 -8.44
N PHE A 33 -0.41 -1.47 -8.13
CA PHE A 33 -0.98 -1.39 -6.79
C PHE A 33 -1.50 -2.76 -6.31
N ALA A 34 -2.26 -3.47 -7.15
CA ALA A 34 -2.78 -4.80 -6.83
C ALA A 34 -1.65 -5.79 -6.53
N THR A 35 -0.59 -5.80 -7.33
CA THR A 35 0.60 -6.62 -7.09
C THR A 35 1.28 -6.26 -5.77
N ALA A 36 1.51 -4.98 -5.50
CA ALA A 36 2.13 -4.52 -4.26
C ALA A 36 1.31 -4.92 -3.03
N ARG A 37 -0.03 -4.78 -3.11
CA ARG A 37 -0.95 -5.21 -2.05
C ARG A 37 -0.86 -6.73 -1.83
N ALA A 38 -0.87 -7.53 -2.89
CA ALA A 38 -0.78 -8.98 -2.79
C ALA A 38 0.52 -9.42 -2.09
N LEU A 39 1.65 -8.81 -2.45
CA LEU A 39 2.94 -9.09 -1.80
C LEU A 39 2.96 -8.69 -0.33
N ALA A 40 2.41 -7.52 0.02
CA ALA A 40 2.34 -7.06 1.39
C ALA A 40 1.47 -8.00 2.26
N VAL A 41 0.31 -8.41 1.75
CA VAL A 41 -0.58 -9.37 2.44
C VAL A 41 0.11 -10.71 2.61
N ALA A 42 0.72 -11.27 1.56
CA ALA A 42 1.41 -12.55 1.63
C ALA A 42 2.54 -12.57 2.65
N GLY A 43 3.30 -11.47 2.76
CA GLY A 43 4.34 -11.31 3.79
C GLY A 43 3.74 -11.37 5.20
N LEU A 44 2.69 -10.59 5.45
CA LEU A 44 2.02 -10.58 6.77
C LEU A 44 1.41 -11.94 7.13
N THR A 45 0.81 -12.65 6.19
CA THR A 45 0.28 -14.00 6.46
C THR A 45 1.40 -15.01 6.75
N SER A 46 2.56 -14.86 6.10
CA SER A 46 3.72 -15.75 6.31
C SER A 46 4.40 -15.52 7.66
N ASP A 47 4.38 -14.28 8.19
CA ASP A 47 4.94 -13.93 9.49
C ASP A 47 4.11 -14.47 10.68
N GLY A 48 2.89 -14.99 10.42
CA GLY A 48 1.94 -15.47 11.42
C GLY A 48 1.02 -14.38 12.01
N ASP A 49 0.03 -14.78 12.81
CA ASP A 49 -0.96 -13.89 13.45
C ASP A 49 -0.43 -13.24 14.74
N GLY A 50 0.86 -12.86 14.76
CA GLY A 50 1.62 -12.57 15.97
C GLY A 50 1.10 -11.44 16.86
N ASP A 51 0.20 -10.59 16.37
CA ASP A 51 -0.10 -9.31 17.00
C ASP A 51 -1.57 -9.18 17.45
N GLY A 52 -2.44 -10.13 17.10
CA GLY A 52 -3.88 -10.06 17.37
C GLY A 52 -4.65 -8.94 16.64
N HIS A 53 -3.96 -8.17 15.80
CA HIS A 53 -4.53 -7.10 14.98
C HIS A 53 -5.06 -7.63 13.64
N SER A 54 -6.07 -6.94 13.11
CA SER A 54 -6.64 -7.25 11.81
C SER A 54 -5.62 -7.06 10.68
N LEU A 55 -5.86 -7.71 9.53
CA LEU A 55 -4.99 -7.54 8.36
C LEU A 55 -4.88 -6.07 7.93
N ARG A 56 -5.97 -5.29 8.03
CA ARG A 56 -5.94 -3.87 7.71
C ARG A 56 -5.09 -3.06 8.68
N ALA A 57 -5.20 -3.33 9.98
CA ALA A 57 -4.38 -2.67 11.00
C ALA A 57 -2.89 -2.99 10.81
N ARG A 58 -2.57 -4.26 10.51
CA ARG A 58 -1.20 -4.70 10.22
C ARG A 58 -0.63 -4.05 8.95
N LEU A 59 -1.42 -3.94 7.88
CA LEU A 59 -1.03 -3.21 6.67
C LEU A 59 -0.80 -1.72 6.95
N PHE A 60 -1.67 -1.09 7.74
CA PHE A 60 -1.49 0.30 8.16
C PHE A 60 -0.17 0.50 8.91
N LEU A 61 0.12 -0.33 9.91
CA LEU A 61 1.36 -0.25 10.67
C LEU A 61 2.60 -0.45 9.78
N ARG A 62 2.54 -1.41 8.84
CA ARG A 62 3.63 -1.72 7.91
C ARG A 62 3.95 -0.58 6.95
N ILE A 63 2.93 0.09 6.42
CA ILE A 63 3.08 1.09 5.35
C ILE A 63 3.20 2.51 5.92
N TYR A 64 2.42 2.84 6.95
CA TYR A 64 2.26 4.20 7.45
C TYR A 64 2.55 4.36 8.94
N GLY A 65 2.82 3.28 9.69
CA GLY A 65 2.94 3.34 11.16
C GLY A 65 4.08 4.22 11.70
N ARG A 66 4.96 4.73 10.82
CA ARG A 66 6.04 5.69 11.13
C ARG A 66 5.67 7.13 10.85
N ASP A 67 4.58 7.37 10.13
CA ASP A 67 4.12 8.70 9.72
C ASP A 67 3.23 9.35 10.78
N PHE A 68 2.83 8.59 11.80
CA PHE A 68 1.94 9.00 12.88
C PHE A 68 2.63 8.90 14.24
N ASP A 69 2.24 9.78 15.16
CA ASP A 69 2.65 9.66 16.55
C ASP A 69 2.03 8.41 17.22
N PRO A 70 2.56 7.95 18.37
CA PRO A 70 2.08 6.74 19.01
C PRO A 70 0.60 6.76 19.41
N GLU A 71 0.05 7.94 19.77
CA GLU A 71 -1.34 8.08 20.20
C GLU A 71 -2.28 7.96 19.00
N GLU A 72 -2.00 8.71 17.93
CA GLU A 72 -2.78 8.68 16.70
C GLU A 72 -2.72 7.30 16.04
N ARG A 73 -1.53 6.68 16.02
CA ARG A 73 -1.35 5.32 15.52
C ARG A 73 -2.23 4.32 16.27
N SER A 74 -2.31 4.43 17.60
CA SER A 74 -3.12 3.53 18.43
C SER A 74 -4.62 3.72 18.16
N ARG A 75 -5.08 4.97 17.98
CA ARG A 75 -6.48 5.27 17.62
C ARG A 75 -6.85 4.69 16.25
N ILE A 76 -5.97 4.78 15.26
CA ILE A 76 -6.22 4.24 13.92
C ILE A 76 -6.28 2.71 13.94
N VAL A 77 -5.33 2.06 14.62
CA VAL A 77 -5.30 0.59 14.76
C VAL A 77 -6.59 0.08 15.40
N ALA A 78 -7.00 0.64 16.54
CA ALA A 78 -8.23 0.24 17.22
C ALA A 78 -9.46 0.35 16.30
N ARG A 79 -9.58 1.45 15.55
CA ARG A 79 -10.68 1.63 14.60
C ARG A 79 -10.66 0.59 13.47
N LEU A 80 -9.49 0.24 12.96
CA LEU A 80 -9.33 -0.77 11.90
C LEU A 80 -9.66 -2.18 12.41
N ASP A 81 -9.21 -2.52 13.61
CA ASP A 81 -9.54 -3.80 14.25
C ASP A 81 -11.05 -3.96 14.47
N HIS A 82 -11.75 -2.89 14.85
CA HIS A 82 -13.20 -2.92 15.03
C HIS A 82 -13.98 -3.00 13.71
N SER A 83 -13.44 -2.52 12.59
CA SER A 83 -14.16 -2.48 11.30
C SER A 83 -14.03 -3.79 10.51
N ASP A 84 -12.95 -4.55 10.68
CA ASP A 84 -12.82 -5.89 10.08
C ASP A 84 -13.73 -6.95 10.72
N GLY A 85 -14.32 -6.67 11.89
CA GLY A 85 -15.35 -7.53 12.51
C GLY A 85 -16.73 -7.51 11.84
N VAL A 86 -16.92 -6.70 10.79
CA VAL A 86 -18.22 -6.48 10.13
C VAL A 86 -18.27 -7.00 8.68
N GLU A 87 -17.12 -7.30 8.06
CA GLU A 87 -17.05 -7.70 6.63
C GLU A 87 -17.28 -9.22 6.37
N GLU A 88 -17.50 -10.08 7.37
CA GLU A 88 -17.86 -11.51 7.17
C GLU A 88 -19.37 -11.80 7.04
N ALA A 89 -20.21 -10.76 6.92
CA ALA A 89 -21.64 -10.92 6.65
C ALA A 89 -22.04 -10.13 5.39
N GLY A 90 -21.62 -10.60 4.22
CA GLY A 90 -21.97 -10.02 2.92
C GLY A 90 -21.72 -10.97 1.75
#